data_AF-A0A3D5NP12-F1
#
_entry.id   AF-A0A3D5NP12-F1
#
_cell.length_a   1.000
_cell.length_b   1.000
_cell.length_c   1.000
_cell.angle_alpha   90.00
_cell.angle_beta   90.00
_cell.angle_gamma   90.00
#
_symmetry.space_group_name_H-M   'P 1'
#
loop_
_entity.id
_entity.type
_entity.pdbx_description
1 polymer ?
#
loop_
_entity_poly.entity_id
_entity_poly.type
_entity_poly.pdbx_seq_one_letter_code
_entity_poly.pdbx_strand_id
1 'polypeptide(L)' 'MHPYLPNTSEDVKEMLDVIGLETTEDLFKTIPENLRLKKELNLP' A
#
# COMPACT_ATOMS: atom_id res chain seq x y z
N MET A 1 10.21 -12.32 3.06
CA MET A 1 10.97 -11.71 1.95
C MET A 1 10.37 -12.23 0.66
N HIS A 2 9.81 -11.37 -0.18
CA HIS A 2 9.28 -11.76 -1.50
C HIS A 2 10.34 -11.46 -2.56
N PRO A 3 10.60 -12.34 -3.54
CA PRO A 3 11.69 -12.18 -4.50
C PRO A 3 11.59 -10.93 -5.38
N TYR A 4 10.40 -10.33 -5.47
CA TYR A 4 10.12 -9.16 -6.29
C TYR A 4 9.90 -7.87 -5.48
N LEU A 5 9.95 -7.94 -4.14
CA LEU A 5 9.79 -6.76 -3.29
C LEU A 5 11.14 -6.47 -2.63
N PRO A 6 11.82 -5.38 -3.04
CA PRO A 6 13.13 -5.04 -2.49
C PRO A 6 13.03 -4.51 -1.05
N ASN A 7 11.91 -3.90 -0.70
CA ASN A 7 11.70 -3.27 0.60
C ASN A 7 11.25 -4.30 1.65
N THR A 8 11.85 -4.22 2.83
CA THR A 8 11.42 -4.94 4.02
C THR A 8 10.23 -4.25 4.68
N SER A 9 9.60 -4.94 5.64
CA SER A 9 8.52 -4.33 6.43
C SER A 9 9.00 -3.13 7.26
N GLU A 10 10.27 -3.11 7.68
CA GLU A 10 10.85 -1.96 8.40
C GLU A 10 11.04 -0.78 7.45
N ASP A 11 11.58 -1.01 6.24
CA ASP A 11 11.74 0.06 5.23
C ASP A 11 10.39 0.70 4.89
N VAL A 12 9.34 -0.11 4.72
CA VAL A 12 7.98 0.40 4.45
C VAL A 12 7.46 1.25 5.60
N LYS A 13 7.74 0.86 6.85
CA LYS A 13 7.34 1.63 8.03
C LYS A 13 8.08 2.96 8.11
N GLU A 14 9.39 2.97 7.92
CA GLU A 14 10.19 4.21 7.89
C GLU A 14 9.69 5.16 6.78
N MET A 15 9.38 4.62 5.60
CA MET A 15 8.80 5.40 4.50
C MET A 15 7.44 6.03 4.87
N LEU A 16 6.56 5.28 5.54
CA LEU A 16 5.26 5.76 6.00
C LEU A 16 5.40 6.84 7.07
N ASP A 17 6.32 6.65 8.02
CA ASP A 17 6.62 7.62 9.09
C ASP A 17 7.11 8.96 8.50
N VAL A 18 7.96 8.93 7.47
CA VAL A 18 8.45 10.14 6.77
C VAL A 18 7.32 10.95 6.14
N ILE A 19 6.29 10.29 5.63
CA ILE A 19 5.11 10.94 5.03
C ILE A 19 3.96 11.14 6.02
N GLY A 20 4.15 10.79 7.31
CA GLY A 20 3.19 10.98 8.38
C GLY A 20 1.96 10.07 8.29
N LEU A 21 2.11 8.86 7.75
CA LEU A 21 1.05 7.87 7.62
C LEU A 21 1.35 6.64 8.48
N GLU A 22 0.30 5.93 8.94
CA GLU A 22 0.47 4.72 9.76
C GLU A 22 0.37 3.45 8.93
N THR A 23 -0.41 3.47 7.84
CA THR A 23 -0.67 2.30 7.01
C THR A 23 -0.58 2.62 5.52
N THR A 24 -0.34 1.60 4.70
CA THR A 24 -0.43 1.72 3.24
C THR A 24 -1.83 2.08 2.76
N GLU A 25 -2.88 1.71 3.50
CA GLU A 25 -4.26 2.11 3.17
C GLU A 25 -4.45 3.62 3.26
N ASP A 26 -3.80 4.28 4.22
CA ASP A 26 -3.87 5.73 4.36
C ASP A 26 -3.31 6.45 3.12
N LEU A 27 -2.26 5.90 2.51
CA LEU A 27 -1.70 6.41 1.25
C LEU A 27 -2.72 6.33 0.12
N PHE A 28 -3.45 5.21 0.05
CA PHE A 28 -4.42 5.00 -1.00
C PHE A 28 -5.67 5.87 -0.85
N LYS A 29 -5.99 6.45 0.34
CA LYS A 29 -7.19 7.28 0.55
C LYS A 29 -7.27 8.49 -0.40
N THR A 30 -6.15 8.85 -1.01
CA THR A 30 -6.05 9.84 -2.09
C THR A 30 -6.79 9.44 -3.38
N ILE A 31 -7.03 8.14 -3.59
CA ILE A 31 -7.78 7.60 -4.73
C ILE A 31 -9.28 7.66 -4.39
N PRO A 32 -10.10 8.40 -5.16
CA PRO A 32 -11.54 8.49 -4.95
C PRO A 32 -12.22 7.12 -4.86
N GLU A 33 -13.10 6.94 -3.87
CA GLU A 33 -13.78 5.67 -3.57
C GLU A 33 -14.59 5.08 -4.74
N ASN A 34 -15.11 5.93 -5.62
CA ASN A 34 -15.84 5.48 -6.82
C ASN A 34 -14.92 4.91 -7.90
N LEU A 35 -13.62 5.19 -7.84
CA LEU A 35 -12.60 4.68 -8.77
C LEU A 35 -11.88 3.44 -8.24
N ARG A 36 -11.97 3.17 -6.94
CA ARG A 36 -11.36 2.00 -6.30
C ARG A 36 -12.06 0.72 -6.72
N LEU A 37 -11.28 -0.34 -6.93
CA LEU A 37 -11.81 -1.67 -7.20
C LEU A 37 -12.44 -2.24 -5.91
N LYS A 38 -13.73 -2.59 -5.95
CA LYS A 38 -14.50 -3.08 -4.79
C LYS A 38 -14.57 -4.61 -4.70
N LYS A 39 -13.74 -5.30 -5.47
CA LYS A 39 -13.69 -6.75 -5.56
C LYS A 39 -12.26 -7.21 -5.71
N GLU A 40 -12.03 -8.49 -5.48
CA GLU A 40 -10.71 -9.10 -5.73
C GLU A 40 -10.35 -9.06 -7.22
N LEU A 41 -9.06 -9.14 -7.49
CA LEU A 41 -8.54 -9.25 -8.84
C LEU A 41 -9.01 -10.58 -9.44
N ASN A 42 -9.47 -10.53 -10.70
CA ASN A 42 -9.85 -11.73 -11.44
C ASN A 42 -8.59 -12.40 -12.04
N LEU A 43 -7.81 -13.03 -11.17
CA LEU A 43 -6.60 -13.78 -11.54
C LEU A 43 -6.89 -15.29 -11.45
N PRO A 44 -6.32 -16.10 -12.37
CA PRO A 44 -6.46 -17.57 -12.33
C PRO A 44 -5.75 -18.21 -11.14
#